data_AF-M3AQR8-F1
#
_entry.id   AF-M3AQR8-F1
#
_cell.length_a   1.000
_cell.length_b   1.000
_cell.length_c   1.000
_cell.angle_alpha   90.00
_cell.angle_beta   90.00
_cell.angle_gamma   90.00
#
_symmetry.space_group_name_H-M   'P 1'
#
loop_
_entity.id
_entity.type
_entity.pdbx_description
1 polymer ?
#
loop_
_entity_poly.entity_id
_entity_poly.type
_entity_poly.pdbx_seq_one_letter_code
_entity_poly.pdbx_strand_id
1 'polypeptide(L)'
;MDQEKQPEIEMHAVRSLTRRKSRRHLLSLALLASTIIVAVLLLFGQSNSHKAVPAVPLGTAFDPIGGGVKLRIMALGDSITAGTVSADGIESASSRSNGYRLFLRNSIMETGVQDADIDFIGSRVPPKDDQATLAMPDNQNEGWPNEKINKILAHVMKNRRLLDRPNLVLIHAGTNDMNDSPENAPWTQAHLRLGAMVDEVLCQVPEAVVIISKIIRNDWQQARTDEYNAKLPQVVADRRKAGYKVLLADHSAITPGPDKTHPSDAGYKQMAANWMETLDTIPAGWIQEPQAAVKTANICHSTEGSPFNWHEEFEQSLHS
;
A
#
# COMPACT_ATOMS: atom_id res chain seq x y z
N MET A 1 32.22 27.35 -51.19
CA MET A 1 31.95 27.88 -52.54
C MET A 1 31.41 26.70 -53.31
N ASP A 2 30.28 26.90 -54.00
CA ASP A 2 29.38 25.91 -54.63
C ASP A 2 28.50 25.13 -53.67
N GLN A 3 27.19 24.93 -53.87
CA GLN A 3 26.15 25.48 -54.77
C GLN A 3 24.80 25.03 -54.11
N GLU A 4 23.82 25.90 -53.89
CA GLU A 4 22.65 26.17 -54.75
C GLU A 4 21.36 25.43 -54.31
N LYS A 5 20.23 26.11 -54.53
CA LYS A 5 18.88 25.90 -54.01
C LYS A 5 18.09 24.77 -54.72
N GLN A 6 17.14 24.19 -53.95
CA GLN A 6 15.81 23.58 -54.26
C GLN A 6 15.20 23.79 -55.68
N PRO A 7 14.28 22.91 -56.19
CA PRO A 7 12.94 22.68 -55.59
C PRO A 7 12.21 21.32 -55.83
N GLU A 8 11.05 21.20 -55.17
CA GLU A 8 9.97 20.19 -55.31
C GLU A 8 9.38 20.07 -56.73
N ILE A 9 8.95 18.86 -57.09
CA ILE A 9 7.98 18.62 -58.19
C ILE A 9 6.96 17.58 -57.74
N GLU A 10 5.70 18.02 -57.62
CA GLU A 10 4.48 17.20 -57.64
C GLU A 10 4.30 16.51 -59.00
N MET A 11 3.82 15.27 -59.01
CA MET A 11 3.23 14.68 -60.21
C MET A 11 1.93 13.93 -59.91
N HIS A 12 0.89 14.43 -60.56
CA HIS A 12 -0.51 14.02 -60.56
C HIS A 12 -0.78 12.60 -61.09
N ALA A 13 -1.73 11.95 -60.41
CA ALA A 13 -2.90 11.22 -60.92
C ALA A 13 -2.82 10.46 -62.27
N VAL A 14 -2.97 9.14 -62.19
CA VAL A 14 -3.57 8.31 -63.25
C VAL A 14 -4.95 7.82 -62.80
N ARG A 15 -6.00 8.41 -63.40
CA ARG A 15 -7.34 7.81 -63.48
C ARG A 15 -7.30 6.70 -64.54
N SER A 16 -7.94 5.57 -64.29
CA SER A 16 -9.19 5.18 -64.99
C SER A 16 -9.44 3.66 -65.02
N LEU A 17 -10.73 3.33 -65.02
CA LEU A 17 -11.34 2.08 -65.49
C LEU A 17 -11.21 0.83 -64.61
N THR A 18 -12.14 0.66 -63.66
CA THR A 18 -12.85 -0.63 -63.41
C THR A 18 -13.80 -0.51 -62.21
N ARG A 19 -14.89 0.24 -62.35
CA ARG A 19 -15.96 0.21 -61.33
C ARG A 19 -17.35 0.41 -61.95
N ARG A 20 -17.72 -0.44 -62.91
CA ARG A 20 -19.09 -0.46 -63.44
C ARG A 20 -19.70 -1.85 -63.68
N LYS A 21 -19.09 -2.94 -63.18
CA LYS A 21 -19.58 -4.32 -63.41
C LYS A 21 -19.96 -5.15 -62.18
N SER A 22 -19.97 -4.61 -60.95
CA SER A 22 -20.20 -5.42 -59.73
C SER A 22 -21.56 -5.23 -59.02
N ARG A 23 -22.47 -4.38 -59.49
CA ARG A 23 -23.71 -4.09 -58.73
C ARG A 23 -24.93 -4.94 -59.07
N ARG A 24 -24.88 -5.83 -60.06
CA ARG A 24 -26.02 -6.69 -60.43
C ARG A 24 -25.88 -8.19 -60.08
N HIS A 25 -24.73 -8.62 -59.55
CA HIS A 25 -24.51 -10.00 -59.08
C HIS A 25 -24.38 -10.16 -57.56
N LEU A 26 -24.33 -9.08 -56.78
CA LEU A 26 -24.19 -9.14 -55.32
C LEU A 26 -25.52 -9.22 -54.56
N LEU A 27 -26.66 -8.97 -55.22
CA LEU A 27 -27.99 -9.02 -54.56
C LEU A 27 -28.67 -10.40 -54.67
N SER A 28 -28.12 -11.34 -55.44
CA SER A 28 -28.70 -12.68 -55.62
C SER A 28 -28.01 -13.76 -54.78
N LEU A 29 -26.78 -13.53 -54.29
CA LEU A 29 -26.06 -14.47 -53.40
C LEU A 29 -26.35 -14.25 -51.91
N ALA A 30 -26.81 -13.06 -51.51
CA ALA A 30 -27.09 -12.75 -50.11
C ALA A 30 -28.39 -13.40 -49.56
N LEU A 31 -29.31 -13.83 -50.45
CA LEU A 31 -30.56 -14.49 -50.03
C LEU A 31 -30.49 -16.03 -49.98
N LEU A 32 -29.47 -16.65 -50.59
CA LEU A 32 -29.27 -18.12 -50.52
C LEU A 32 -28.32 -18.56 -49.40
N ALA A 33 -27.42 -17.68 -48.94
CA ALA A 33 -26.54 -17.99 -47.81
C ALA A 33 -27.26 -17.92 -46.45
N SER A 34 -28.32 -17.11 -46.33
CA SER A 34 -29.08 -16.93 -45.09
C SER A 34 -30.06 -18.07 -44.79
N THR A 35 -30.54 -18.79 -45.82
CA THR A 35 -31.46 -19.92 -45.64
C THR A 35 -30.74 -21.23 -45.27
N ILE A 36 -29.47 -21.41 -45.66
CA ILE A 36 -28.68 -22.60 -45.29
C ILE A 36 -28.18 -22.50 -43.83
N ILE A 37 -27.86 -21.30 -43.33
CA ILE A 37 -27.36 -21.12 -41.96
C ILE A 37 -28.45 -21.41 -40.91
N VAL A 38 -29.72 -21.08 -41.18
CA VAL A 38 -30.83 -21.36 -40.25
C VAL A 38 -31.18 -22.86 -40.21
N ALA A 39 -31.01 -23.59 -41.31
CA ALA A 39 -31.26 -25.04 -41.34
C ALA A 39 -30.17 -25.85 -40.62
N VAL A 40 -28.90 -25.41 -40.65
CA VAL A 40 -27.81 -26.04 -39.89
C VAL A 40 -27.95 -25.76 -38.39
N LEU A 41 -28.45 -24.58 -38.00
CA LEU A 41 -28.70 -24.23 -36.58
C LEU A 41 -29.89 -24.98 -35.97
N LEU A 42 -30.80 -25.54 -36.76
CA LEU A 42 -31.93 -26.35 -36.28
C LEU A 42 -31.67 -27.87 -36.26
N LEU A 43 -30.55 -28.35 -36.83
CA LEU A 43 -30.18 -29.77 -36.84
C LEU A 43 -29.08 -30.15 -35.83
N PHE A 44 -28.45 -29.19 -35.16
CA PHE A 44 -27.57 -29.43 -34.00
C PHE A 44 -28.21 -29.05 -32.66
N GLY A 45 -29.52 -28.82 -32.68
CA GLY A 45 -30.31 -28.44 -31.52
C GLY A 45 -30.86 -29.62 -30.71
N GLN A 46 -30.18 -30.75 -30.56
CA GLN A 46 -30.46 -31.73 -29.49
C GLN A 46 -29.20 -32.53 -29.11
N SER A 47 -29.13 -32.86 -27.82
CA SER A 47 -28.10 -33.63 -27.10
C SER A 47 -26.72 -32.99 -26.91
N ASN A 48 -26.64 -32.11 -25.91
CA ASN A 48 -25.60 -32.26 -24.89
C ASN A 48 -26.22 -31.95 -23.54
N SER A 49 -26.60 -33.00 -22.82
CA SER A 49 -26.78 -32.96 -21.37
C SER A 49 -25.42 -32.71 -20.73
N HIS A 50 -24.90 -31.49 -20.85
CA HIS A 50 -23.89 -31.04 -19.90
C HIS A 50 -24.61 -30.95 -18.57
N LYS A 51 -24.41 -31.96 -17.72
CA LYS A 51 -24.65 -31.82 -16.28
C LYS A 51 -24.09 -30.46 -15.91
N ALA A 52 -24.94 -29.59 -15.38
CA ALA A 52 -24.48 -28.34 -14.78
C ALA A 52 -23.34 -28.74 -13.84
N VAL A 53 -22.11 -28.36 -14.20
CA VAL A 53 -21.02 -28.38 -13.25
C VAL A 53 -21.52 -27.45 -12.16
N PRO A 54 -21.71 -27.92 -10.92
CA PRO A 54 -22.10 -27.03 -9.85
C PRO A 54 -21.10 -25.88 -9.89
N ALA A 55 -21.59 -24.64 -9.97
CA ALA A 55 -20.74 -23.49 -9.81
C ALA A 55 -19.95 -23.74 -8.53
N VAL A 56 -18.64 -23.97 -8.67
CA VAL A 56 -17.74 -23.85 -7.53
C VAL A 56 -18.01 -22.43 -7.05
N PRO A 57 -18.45 -22.22 -5.80
CA PRO A 57 -18.58 -20.88 -5.29
C PRO A 57 -17.22 -20.23 -5.56
N LEU A 58 -17.18 -19.14 -6.34
CA LEU A 58 -16.03 -18.25 -6.22
C LEU A 58 -15.91 -18.02 -4.72
N GLY A 59 -14.74 -18.35 -4.18
CA GLY A 59 -14.48 -18.35 -2.74
C GLY A 59 -15.12 -17.14 -2.12
N THR A 60 -15.78 -17.35 -0.98
CA THR A 60 -16.42 -16.32 -0.16
C THR A 60 -15.73 -14.98 -0.36
N ALA A 61 -16.45 -13.98 -0.89
CA ALA A 61 -15.98 -12.60 -0.81
C ALA A 61 -15.50 -12.41 0.63
N PHE A 62 -14.25 -12.01 0.80
CA PHE A 62 -13.71 -11.74 2.13
C PHE A 62 -14.68 -10.81 2.83
N ASP A 63 -15.03 -11.12 4.08
CA ASP A 63 -15.90 -10.23 4.85
C ASP A 63 -15.25 -8.84 4.87
N PRO A 64 -16.02 -7.76 4.61
CA PRO A 64 -15.46 -6.42 4.61
C PRO A 64 -14.71 -6.15 5.91
N ILE A 65 -13.49 -5.60 5.81
CA ILE A 65 -12.64 -5.33 6.97
C ILE A 65 -13.42 -4.54 8.03
N GLY A 66 -13.34 -4.98 9.29
CA GLY A 66 -14.06 -4.35 10.40
C GLY A 66 -15.58 -4.40 10.29
N GLY A 67 -16.15 -5.29 9.46
CA GLY A 67 -17.58 -5.33 9.16
C GLY A 67 -18.03 -4.25 8.18
N GLY A 68 -17.11 -3.67 7.41
CA GLY A 68 -17.40 -2.66 6.39
C GLY A 68 -17.48 -1.24 6.92
N VAL A 69 -16.94 -1.00 8.13
CA VAL A 69 -16.80 0.34 8.68
C VAL A 69 -15.83 1.18 7.87
N LYS A 70 -15.95 2.50 7.97
CA LYS A 70 -14.98 3.42 7.35
C LYS A 70 -13.59 3.24 7.96
N LEU A 71 -12.56 3.35 7.15
CA LEU A 71 -11.17 3.23 7.56
C LEU A 71 -10.47 4.58 7.41
N ARG A 72 -10.04 5.15 8.53
CA ARG A 72 -9.07 6.25 8.56
C ARG A 72 -7.72 5.67 8.95
N ILE A 73 -6.87 5.50 7.95
CA ILE A 73 -5.63 4.75 8.02
C ILE A 73 -4.47 5.72 8.15
N MET A 74 -3.65 5.57 9.20
CA MET A 74 -2.37 6.25 9.28
C MET A 74 -1.23 5.26 9.11
N ALA A 75 -0.43 5.45 8.07
CA ALA A 75 0.75 4.64 7.80
C ALA A 75 2.02 5.37 8.28
N LEU A 76 2.63 4.88 9.37
CA LEU A 76 3.87 5.41 9.94
C LEU A 76 5.06 4.56 9.50
N GLY A 77 6.19 5.20 9.26
CA GLY A 77 7.42 4.47 9.03
C GLY A 77 8.55 5.32 8.49
N ASP A 78 9.46 4.65 7.80
CA ASP A 78 10.62 5.24 7.17
C ASP A 78 10.41 5.41 5.65
N SER A 79 11.49 5.33 4.87
CA SER A 79 11.50 5.41 3.40
C SER A 79 10.64 4.33 2.74
N ILE A 80 10.49 3.16 3.38
CA ILE A 80 9.69 2.05 2.84
C ILE A 80 8.20 2.41 2.91
N THR A 81 7.73 2.96 4.02
CA THR A 81 6.34 3.49 4.12
C THR A 81 6.13 4.68 3.18
N ALA A 82 7.14 5.55 3.05
CA ALA A 82 7.11 6.68 2.13
C ALA A 82 7.00 6.27 0.65
N GLY A 83 7.31 5.02 0.31
CA GLY A 83 7.30 4.52 -1.06
C GLY A 83 8.58 4.86 -1.83
N THR A 84 9.72 4.85 -1.16
CA THR A 84 11.03 4.87 -1.84
C THR A 84 11.24 3.51 -2.49
N VAL A 85 11.44 3.48 -3.80
CA VAL A 85 11.55 2.23 -4.54
C VAL A 85 12.99 2.02 -4.95
N SER A 86 13.49 0.80 -4.80
CA SER A 86 14.78 0.44 -5.37
C SER A 86 14.64 0.49 -6.89
N ALA A 87 15.39 1.37 -7.56
CA ALA A 87 15.43 1.40 -9.02
C ALA A 87 16.01 0.08 -9.54
N ASP A 88 15.17 -0.77 -10.15
CA ASP A 88 15.56 -2.05 -10.75
C ASP A 88 15.67 -1.96 -12.29
N GLY A 89 15.67 -0.74 -12.83
CA GLY A 89 15.72 -0.48 -14.27
C GLY A 89 14.36 -0.66 -14.96
N ILE A 90 13.32 -1.03 -14.23
CA ILE A 90 11.92 -0.94 -14.67
C ILE A 90 11.34 0.30 -13.98
N GLU A 91 10.75 1.22 -14.76
CA GLU A 91 10.02 2.35 -14.19
C GLU A 91 8.94 1.79 -13.24
N SER A 92 9.13 2.01 -11.93
CA SER A 92 8.18 1.67 -10.88
C SER A 92 6.98 2.62 -11.01
N ALA A 93 6.10 2.34 -11.96
CA ALA A 93 4.98 3.21 -12.28
C ALA A 93 3.90 3.21 -11.20
N SER A 94 3.90 2.24 -10.28
CA SER A 94 2.80 2.07 -9.31
C SER A 94 3.20 2.22 -7.84
N SER A 95 4.41 1.76 -7.44
CA SER A 95 4.82 1.83 -6.03
C SER A 95 5.67 3.06 -5.70
N ARG A 96 6.20 3.76 -6.71
CA ARG A 96 6.96 5.00 -6.49
C ARG A 96 6.08 6.01 -5.77
N SER A 97 6.56 6.51 -4.64
CA SER A 97 5.86 7.50 -3.81
C SER A 97 4.56 6.99 -3.13
N ASN A 98 4.09 5.77 -3.46
CA ASN A 98 2.93 5.09 -2.84
C ASN A 98 3.36 3.98 -1.86
N GLY A 99 4.48 3.31 -2.13
CA GLY A 99 4.92 2.11 -1.43
C GLY A 99 3.86 1.00 -1.52
N TYR A 100 3.61 0.32 -0.40
CA TYR A 100 2.58 -0.71 -0.30
C TYR A 100 1.15 -0.13 -0.27
N ARG A 101 0.98 1.19 -0.06
CA ARG A 101 -0.31 1.79 0.31
C ARG A 101 -1.33 1.71 -0.82
N LEU A 102 -0.91 1.89 -2.08
CA LEU A 102 -1.78 1.70 -3.25
C LEU A 102 -2.29 0.26 -3.34
N PHE A 103 -1.40 -0.73 -3.25
CA PHE A 103 -1.78 -2.13 -3.30
C PHE A 103 -2.70 -2.51 -2.14
N LEU A 104 -2.41 -2.01 -0.93
CA LEU A 104 -3.23 -2.26 0.24
C LEU A 104 -4.64 -1.66 0.09
N ARG A 105 -4.76 -0.41 -0.37
CA ARG A 105 -6.07 0.21 -0.64
C ARG A 105 -6.89 -0.63 -1.62
N ASN A 106 -6.28 -1.05 -2.72
CA ASN A 106 -6.95 -1.88 -3.72
C ASN A 106 -7.43 -3.22 -3.10
N SER A 107 -6.60 -3.87 -2.31
CA SER A 107 -6.98 -5.12 -1.63
C SER A 107 -8.07 -4.92 -0.57
N ILE A 108 -8.09 -3.80 0.14
CA ILE A 108 -9.20 -3.47 1.04
C ILE A 108 -10.50 -3.31 0.25
N MET A 109 -10.47 -2.64 -0.91
CA MET A 109 -11.66 -2.48 -1.76
C MET A 109 -12.16 -3.82 -2.32
N GLU A 110 -11.26 -4.77 -2.58
CA GLU A 110 -11.61 -6.13 -3.01
C GLU A 110 -12.43 -6.91 -1.94
N THR A 111 -12.37 -6.49 -0.66
CA THR A 111 -13.23 -7.03 0.42
C THR A 111 -14.66 -6.44 0.42
N GLY A 112 -14.94 -5.46 -0.45
CA GLY A 112 -16.25 -4.81 -0.56
C GLY A 112 -16.38 -3.46 0.17
N VAL A 113 -15.33 -3.00 0.86
CA VAL A 113 -15.25 -1.63 1.40
C VAL A 113 -15.23 -0.64 0.23
N GLN A 114 -16.05 0.40 0.28
CA GLN A 114 -16.12 1.39 -0.79
C GLN A 114 -14.87 2.28 -0.81
N ASP A 115 -14.44 2.72 -1.99
CA ASP A 115 -13.29 3.61 -2.13
C ASP A 115 -13.45 4.90 -1.30
N ALA A 116 -14.67 5.47 -1.25
CA ALA A 116 -14.97 6.67 -0.47
C ALA A 116 -14.92 6.47 1.06
N ASP A 117 -14.85 5.21 1.52
CA ASP A 117 -14.80 4.84 2.93
C ASP A 117 -13.38 4.50 3.40
N ILE A 118 -12.37 4.67 2.52
CA ILE A 118 -10.95 4.50 2.85
C ILE A 118 -10.27 5.88 2.73
N ASP A 119 -9.73 6.35 3.85
CA ASP A 119 -9.05 7.64 4.01
C ASP A 119 -7.64 7.44 4.57
N PHE A 120 -6.61 7.58 3.73
CA PHE A 120 -5.22 7.58 4.16
C PHE A 120 -4.83 8.97 4.65
N ILE A 121 -4.50 9.07 5.93
CA ILE A 121 -4.15 10.33 6.57
C ILE A 121 -2.66 10.44 6.89
N GLY A 122 -2.17 11.67 6.95
CA GLY A 122 -0.81 11.99 7.31
C GLY A 122 -0.43 13.41 6.90
N SER A 123 0.72 13.86 7.37
CA SER A 123 1.27 15.17 7.07
C SER A 123 2.06 15.18 5.77
N ARG A 124 2.58 14.02 5.34
CA ARG A 124 3.32 13.92 4.09
C ARG A 124 2.34 13.66 2.94
N VAL A 125 2.43 14.54 1.95
CA VAL A 125 1.70 14.41 0.68
C VAL A 125 2.75 14.09 -0.39
N PRO A 126 2.68 12.92 -1.04
CA PRO A 126 3.55 12.59 -2.15
C PRO A 126 3.44 13.59 -3.32
N PRO A 127 4.50 13.78 -4.13
CA PRO A 127 4.51 14.75 -5.24
C PRO A 127 3.41 14.44 -6.26
N LYS A 128 2.49 15.38 -6.52
CA LYS A 128 1.29 15.16 -7.35
C LYS A 128 1.55 15.13 -8.86
N ASP A 129 2.79 15.38 -9.28
CA ASP A 129 3.25 15.36 -10.67
C ASP A 129 3.87 14.00 -11.07
N ASP A 130 3.96 13.06 -10.12
CA ASP A 130 4.36 11.68 -10.36
C ASP A 130 3.16 10.83 -10.81
N GLN A 131 3.25 10.17 -11.98
CA GLN A 131 2.19 9.30 -12.51
C GLN A 131 1.76 8.21 -11.51
N ALA A 132 2.70 7.72 -10.69
CA ALA A 132 2.39 6.75 -9.65
C ALA A 132 1.44 7.33 -8.60
N THR A 133 1.67 8.57 -8.16
CA THR A 133 0.80 9.24 -7.17
C THR A 133 -0.58 9.58 -7.72
N LEU A 134 -0.71 9.80 -9.03
CA LEU A 134 -2.02 9.99 -9.67
C LEU A 134 -2.89 8.73 -9.59
N ALA A 135 -2.29 7.54 -9.48
CA ALA A 135 -3.01 6.29 -9.28
C ALA A 135 -3.59 6.14 -7.86
N MET A 136 -3.10 6.92 -6.89
CA MET A 136 -3.62 6.97 -5.51
C MET A 136 -3.73 8.43 -5.03
N PRO A 137 -4.80 9.17 -5.40
CA PRO A 137 -4.93 10.57 -5.00
C PRO A 137 -5.04 10.78 -3.48
N ASP A 138 -5.59 9.81 -2.77
CA ASP A 138 -5.63 9.73 -1.30
C ASP A 138 -4.47 8.87 -0.79
N ASN A 139 -3.32 9.50 -0.58
CA ASN A 139 -2.04 8.81 -0.36
C ASN A 139 -1.18 9.56 0.66
N GLN A 140 -1.81 10.23 1.61
CA GLN A 140 -1.13 10.88 2.71
C GLN A 140 -0.55 9.81 3.65
N ASN A 141 0.58 10.14 4.29
CA ASN A 141 1.29 9.21 5.16
C ASN A 141 2.17 9.93 6.18
N GLU A 142 2.78 9.12 7.05
CA GLU A 142 3.82 9.48 8.01
C GLU A 142 5.08 8.61 7.80
N GLY A 143 5.44 8.35 6.55
CA GLY A 143 6.69 7.68 6.20
C GLY A 143 7.84 8.69 6.06
N TRP A 144 8.86 8.66 6.91
CA TRP A 144 9.94 9.64 6.93
C TRP A 144 11.27 9.02 6.47
N PRO A 145 11.70 9.24 5.20
CA PRO A 145 12.94 8.67 4.68
C PRO A 145 14.15 9.03 5.53
N ASN A 146 15.07 8.06 5.70
CA ASN A 146 16.30 8.16 6.51
C ASN A 146 16.12 8.33 8.02
N GLU A 147 14.89 8.49 8.52
CA GLU A 147 14.65 8.72 9.94
C GLU A 147 14.60 7.42 10.75
N LYS A 148 15.17 7.47 11.96
CA LYS A 148 15.02 6.43 13.00
C LYS A 148 13.68 6.58 13.71
N ILE A 149 13.28 5.55 14.45
CA ILE A 149 11.99 5.49 15.14
C ILE A 149 11.73 6.72 16.03
N ASN A 150 12.74 7.21 16.77
CA ASN A 150 12.59 8.39 17.64
C ASN A 150 12.29 9.68 16.85
N LYS A 151 12.97 9.91 15.72
CA LYS A 151 12.73 11.08 14.87
C LYS A 151 11.40 10.98 14.12
N ILE A 152 11.00 9.79 13.69
CA ILE A 152 9.64 9.53 13.16
C ILE A 152 8.60 9.92 14.21
N LEU A 153 8.74 9.46 15.45
CA LEU A 153 7.83 9.82 16.54
C LEU A 153 7.80 11.34 16.77
N ALA A 154 8.95 12.00 16.76
CA ALA A 154 9.04 13.45 16.91
C ALA A 154 8.26 14.20 15.82
N HIS A 155 8.35 13.74 14.57
CA HIS A 155 7.56 14.29 13.46
C HIS A 155 6.06 14.13 13.69
N VAL A 156 5.61 12.93 14.05
CA VAL A 156 4.18 12.62 14.30
C VAL A 156 3.62 13.49 15.42
N MET A 157 4.38 13.67 16.51
CA MET A 157 3.96 14.53 17.62
C MET A 157 3.90 16.00 17.23
N LYS A 158 4.89 16.48 16.46
CA LYS A 158 4.94 17.86 16.01
C LYS A 158 3.83 18.21 15.03
N ASN A 159 3.49 17.30 14.12
CA ASN A 159 2.52 17.55 13.05
C ASN A 159 1.06 17.41 13.51
N ARG A 160 0.82 16.78 14.67
CA ARG A 160 -0.49 16.65 15.33
C ARG A 160 -1.53 15.86 14.52
N ARG A 161 -1.11 15.03 13.56
CA ARG A 161 -2.04 14.23 12.73
C ARG A 161 -2.76 13.13 13.50
N LEU A 162 -2.25 12.71 14.66
CA LEU A 162 -2.99 11.79 15.54
C LEU A 162 -4.29 12.42 16.07
N LEU A 163 -4.41 13.76 16.06
CA LEU A 163 -5.65 14.43 16.42
C LEU A 163 -6.77 14.25 15.39
N ASP A 164 -6.43 13.80 14.17
CA ASP A 164 -7.40 13.40 13.15
C ASP A 164 -8.00 12.01 13.46
N ARG A 165 -7.63 11.37 14.59
CA ARG A 165 -8.21 10.12 15.13
C ARG A 165 -8.27 8.97 14.11
N PRO A 166 -7.13 8.50 13.56
CA PRO A 166 -7.12 7.24 12.80
C PRO A 166 -7.68 6.09 13.65
N ASN A 167 -8.49 5.23 13.03
CA ASN A 167 -8.98 4.00 13.66
C ASN A 167 -8.11 2.77 13.32
N LEU A 168 -7.25 2.89 12.32
CA LEU A 168 -6.24 1.91 11.94
C LEU A 168 -4.88 2.60 11.79
N VAL A 169 -3.87 2.10 12.50
CA VAL A 169 -2.50 2.59 12.42
C VAL A 169 -1.57 1.46 12.02
N LEU A 170 -0.84 1.65 10.93
CA LEU A 170 0.13 0.68 10.41
C LEU A 170 1.55 1.22 10.65
N ILE A 171 2.42 0.43 11.26
CA ILE A 171 3.78 0.86 11.59
C ILE A 171 4.80 -0.10 11.00
N HIS A 172 5.62 0.43 10.08
CA HIS A 172 6.83 -0.22 9.56
C HIS A 172 8.01 0.71 9.80
N ALA A 173 8.71 0.53 10.91
CA ALA A 173 9.82 1.38 11.33
C ALA A 173 10.94 0.57 11.98
N GLY A 174 12.17 1.05 11.86
CA GLY A 174 13.37 0.46 12.45
C GLY A 174 14.48 0.16 11.45
N THR A 175 14.23 0.29 10.15
CA THR A 175 15.25 0.04 9.11
C THR A 175 16.47 0.93 9.32
N ASN A 176 16.26 2.22 9.58
CA ASN A 176 17.36 3.17 9.78
C ASN A 176 18.02 3.03 11.16
N ASP A 177 17.31 2.53 12.17
CA ASP A 177 17.89 2.25 13.48
C ASP A 177 19.00 1.22 13.37
N MET A 178 18.90 0.26 12.45
CA MET A 178 19.87 -0.81 12.28
C MET A 178 21.17 -0.37 11.59
N ASN A 179 21.20 0.79 10.91
CA ASN A 179 22.33 1.20 10.06
C ASN A 179 23.60 1.45 10.89
N ASP A 180 23.45 2.04 12.07
CA ASP A 180 24.54 2.42 12.97
C ASP A 180 24.14 2.22 14.44
N SER A 181 25.00 2.63 15.37
CA SER A 181 24.78 2.46 16.80
C SER A 181 25.28 3.65 17.61
N PRO A 182 24.77 4.87 17.36
CA PRO A 182 25.18 6.03 18.14
C PRO A 182 24.84 5.82 19.61
N GLU A 183 25.64 6.40 20.51
CA GLU A 183 25.53 6.22 21.95
C GLU A 183 24.14 6.60 22.50
N ASN A 184 23.53 7.64 21.94
CA ASN A 184 22.22 8.15 22.32
C ASN A 184 21.03 7.46 21.63
N ALA A 185 21.26 6.57 20.66
CA ALA A 185 20.20 5.80 20.01
C ALA A 185 20.73 4.44 19.49
N PRO A 186 21.22 3.57 20.39
CA PRO A 186 21.81 2.29 19.97
C PRO A 186 20.75 1.40 19.32
N TRP A 187 21.12 0.68 18.25
CA TRP A 187 20.19 -0.17 17.50
C TRP A 187 19.62 -1.30 18.37
N THR A 188 20.38 -1.78 19.36
CA THR A 188 19.94 -2.84 20.30
C THR A 188 18.71 -2.43 21.11
N GLN A 189 18.44 -1.12 21.25
CA GLN A 189 17.28 -0.58 21.95
C GLN A 189 16.17 -0.09 21.00
N ALA A 190 16.29 -0.30 19.69
CA ALA A 190 15.29 0.15 18.71
C ALA A 190 13.89 -0.43 18.98
N HIS A 191 13.80 -1.69 19.42
CA HIS A 191 12.54 -2.33 19.76
C HIS A 191 11.84 -1.64 20.94
N LEU A 192 12.60 -1.07 21.87
CA LEU A 192 12.05 -0.28 22.96
C LEU A 192 11.54 1.06 22.45
N ARG A 193 12.27 1.72 21.52
CA ARG A 193 11.80 2.95 20.83
C ARG A 193 10.57 2.72 19.94
N LEU A 194 10.36 1.52 19.41
CA LEU A 194 9.11 1.17 18.74
C LEU A 194 7.96 1.07 19.76
N GLY A 195 8.24 0.51 20.93
CA GLY A 195 7.32 0.34 22.04
C GLY A 195 6.48 1.58 22.45
N ALA A 196 6.93 2.44 23.34
CA ALA A 196 7.29 3.80 22.94
C ALA A 196 6.37 4.51 21.93
N MET A 197 6.71 4.47 20.64
CA MET A 197 5.91 5.05 19.57
C MET A 197 4.49 4.48 19.58
N VAL A 198 4.33 3.16 19.78
CA VAL A 198 3.00 2.54 19.92
C VAL A 198 2.27 3.06 21.15
N ASP A 199 2.96 3.24 22.28
CA ASP A 199 2.34 3.74 23.52
C ASP A 199 1.84 5.19 23.34
N GLU A 200 2.61 6.04 22.67
CA GLU A 200 2.20 7.41 22.36
C GLU A 200 1.01 7.42 21.40
N VAL A 201 1.03 6.61 20.34
CA VAL A 201 -0.13 6.44 19.45
C VAL A 201 -1.36 6.01 20.24
N LEU A 202 -1.26 4.96 21.05
CA LEU A 202 -2.38 4.46 21.86
C LEU A 202 -2.86 5.46 22.92
N CYS A 203 -1.99 6.31 23.43
CA CYS A 203 -2.38 7.38 24.33
C CYS A 203 -3.20 8.46 23.61
N GLN A 204 -2.79 8.86 22.40
CA GLN A 204 -3.49 9.88 21.61
C GLN A 204 -4.78 9.34 20.94
N VAL A 205 -4.77 8.07 20.52
CA VAL A 205 -5.88 7.38 19.83
C VAL A 205 -6.17 6.00 20.45
N PRO A 206 -6.69 5.94 21.70
CA PRO A 206 -6.90 4.70 22.43
C PRO A 206 -7.89 3.72 21.79
N GLU A 207 -8.74 4.19 20.88
CA GLU A 207 -9.66 3.35 20.13
C GLU A 207 -9.02 2.61 18.97
N ALA A 208 -7.87 3.08 18.48
CA ALA A 208 -7.24 2.60 17.27
C ALA A 208 -6.78 1.15 17.38
N VAL A 209 -6.87 0.42 16.27
CA VAL A 209 -6.10 -0.82 16.10
C VAL A 209 -4.73 -0.45 15.57
N VAL A 210 -3.68 -0.87 16.25
CA VAL A 210 -2.29 -0.65 15.83
C VAL A 210 -1.71 -1.97 15.35
N ILE A 211 -1.23 -1.99 14.10
CA ILE A 211 -0.50 -3.13 13.56
C ILE A 211 0.95 -2.70 13.37
N ILE A 212 1.85 -3.26 14.19
CA ILE A 212 3.29 -3.15 13.95
C ILE A 212 3.73 -4.28 13.01
N SER A 213 4.77 -4.05 12.23
CA SER A 213 5.35 -5.09 11.38
C SER A 213 6.79 -5.41 11.77
N LYS A 214 7.18 -6.68 11.62
CA LYS A 214 8.58 -7.01 11.38
C LYS A 214 9.03 -6.31 10.10
N ILE A 215 10.22 -5.72 10.13
CA ILE A 215 10.79 -5.07 8.96
C ILE A 215 11.31 -6.10 7.95
N ILE A 216 11.36 -5.70 6.68
CA ILE A 216 11.88 -6.52 5.59
C ILE A 216 13.36 -6.88 5.76
N ARG A 217 13.84 -7.82 4.93
CA ARG A 217 15.27 -8.14 4.82
C ARG A 217 16.06 -6.93 4.32
N ASN A 218 17.32 -6.83 4.74
CA ASN A 218 18.23 -5.78 4.30
C ASN A 218 19.65 -6.34 4.22
N ASP A 219 20.25 -6.35 3.03
CA ASP A 219 21.51 -7.07 2.82
C ASP A 219 22.72 -6.36 3.46
N TRP A 220 22.59 -5.09 3.85
CA TRP A 220 23.65 -4.36 4.55
C TRP A 220 23.72 -4.68 6.05
N GLN A 221 22.61 -5.09 6.64
CA GLN A 221 22.44 -5.13 8.11
C GLN A 221 21.60 -6.30 8.61
N GLN A 222 21.49 -7.38 7.81
CA GLN A 222 20.57 -8.48 8.04
C GLN A 222 20.63 -9.06 9.47
N ALA A 223 21.84 -9.22 10.03
CA ALA A 223 21.98 -9.76 11.39
C ALA A 223 21.30 -8.87 12.46
N ARG A 224 21.42 -7.54 12.33
CA ARG A 224 20.75 -6.58 13.24
C ARG A 224 19.25 -6.58 13.01
N THR A 225 18.83 -6.62 11.74
CA THR A 225 17.43 -6.74 11.34
C THR A 225 16.77 -7.99 11.95
N ASP A 226 17.43 -9.15 11.89
CA ASP A 226 16.91 -10.40 12.44
C ASP A 226 16.75 -10.32 13.96
N GLU A 227 17.74 -9.77 14.66
CA GLU A 227 17.66 -9.59 16.12
C GLU A 227 16.56 -8.61 16.51
N TYR A 228 16.43 -7.48 15.81
CA TYR A 228 15.34 -6.52 16.02
C TYR A 228 13.96 -7.17 15.81
N ASN A 229 13.77 -7.85 14.69
CA ASN A 229 12.54 -8.56 14.36
C ASN A 229 12.17 -9.63 15.40
N ALA A 230 13.17 -10.29 15.99
CA ALA A 230 12.95 -11.29 17.04
C ALA A 230 12.42 -10.70 18.36
N LYS A 231 12.59 -9.38 18.61
CA LYS A 231 12.06 -8.71 19.81
C LYS A 231 10.60 -8.27 19.66
N LEU A 232 10.11 -8.04 18.44
CA LEU A 232 8.79 -7.46 18.20
C LEU A 232 7.61 -8.31 18.70
N PRO A 233 7.64 -9.65 18.70
CA PRO A 233 6.60 -10.45 19.33
C PRO A 233 6.36 -10.09 20.80
N GLN A 234 7.43 -9.82 21.56
CA GLN A 234 7.31 -9.43 22.97
C GLN A 234 6.71 -8.02 23.10
N VAL A 235 7.13 -7.07 22.23
CA VAL A 235 6.59 -5.70 22.19
C VAL A 235 5.06 -5.72 22.01
N VAL A 236 4.54 -6.58 21.13
CA VAL A 236 3.08 -6.77 20.96
C VAL A 236 2.46 -7.48 22.16
N ALA A 237 3.07 -8.57 22.64
CA ALA A 237 2.53 -9.35 23.74
C ALA A 237 2.30 -8.51 25.00
N ASP A 238 3.24 -7.63 25.34
CA ASP A 238 3.15 -6.75 26.50
C ASP A 238 1.94 -5.79 26.41
N ARG A 239 1.74 -5.19 25.23
CA ARG A 239 0.62 -4.25 24.98
C ARG A 239 -0.72 -4.96 24.91
N ARG A 240 -0.78 -6.14 24.30
CA ARG A 240 -1.99 -6.97 24.31
C ARG A 240 -2.36 -7.41 25.72
N LYS A 241 -1.37 -7.78 26.55
CA LYS A 241 -1.59 -8.12 27.97
C LYS A 241 -2.12 -6.93 28.76
N ALA A 242 -1.73 -5.71 28.40
CA ALA A 242 -2.26 -4.46 28.95
C ALA A 242 -3.65 -4.08 28.40
N GLY A 243 -4.24 -4.86 27.50
CA GLY A 243 -5.59 -4.65 26.96
C GLY A 243 -5.66 -3.81 25.68
N TYR A 244 -4.52 -3.42 25.11
CA TYR A 244 -4.48 -2.65 23.87
C TYR A 244 -4.68 -3.52 22.62
N LYS A 245 -5.24 -2.91 21.57
CA LYS A 245 -5.53 -3.54 20.27
C LYS A 245 -4.31 -3.53 19.36
N VAL A 246 -3.27 -4.26 19.75
CA VAL A 246 -2.00 -4.32 18.99
C VAL A 246 -1.83 -5.67 18.33
N LEU A 247 -1.47 -5.70 17.04
CA LEU A 247 -1.14 -6.90 16.28
C LEU A 247 0.26 -6.81 15.67
N LEU A 248 0.80 -7.97 15.29
CA LEU A 248 2.09 -8.10 14.59
C LEU A 248 1.87 -8.64 13.18
N ALA A 249 2.24 -7.85 12.17
CA ALA A 249 2.43 -8.31 10.80
C ALA A 249 3.86 -8.81 10.59
N ASP A 250 4.06 -9.69 9.62
CA ASP A 250 5.38 -10.25 9.30
C ASP A 250 5.80 -9.89 7.86
N HIS A 251 6.75 -8.99 7.68
CA HIS A 251 7.38 -8.72 6.38
C HIS A 251 8.81 -9.28 6.28
N SER A 252 9.28 -10.06 7.26
CA SER A 252 10.68 -10.48 7.37
C SER A 252 11.18 -11.41 6.26
N ALA A 253 10.26 -11.98 5.46
CA ALA A 253 10.59 -12.78 4.28
C ALA A 253 10.78 -11.95 3.00
N ILE A 254 10.37 -10.67 2.99
CA ILE A 254 10.43 -9.82 1.79
C ILE A 254 11.88 -9.39 1.58
N THR A 255 12.39 -9.63 0.37
CA THR A 255 13.76 -9.29 -0.03
C THR A 255 13.83 -7.86 -0.57
N PRO A 256 14.95 -7.15 -0.34
CA PRO A 256 15.15 -5.85 -0.96
C PRO A 256 15.44 -5.99 -2.47
N GLY A 257 15.31 -4.87 -3.19
CA GLY A 257 15.76 -4.74 -4.57
C GLY A 257 17.27 -4.48 -4.68
N PRO A 258 17.75 -4.06 -5.86
CA PRO A 258 19.18 -3.83 -6.12
C PRO A 258 19.91 -2.86 -5.18
N ASP A 259 19.21 -1.90 -4.57
CA ASP A 259 19.81 -1.01 -3.57
C ASP A 259 20.02 -1.66 -2.18
N LYS A 260 19.57 -2.93 -2.05
CA LYS A 260 19.70 -3.81 -0.89
C LYS A 260 18.96 -3.33 0.36
N THR A 261 18.09 -2.32 0.23
CA THR A 261 17.30 -1.76 1.32
C THR A 261 15.81 -1.70 1.01
N HIS A 262 15.43 -1.18 -0.16
CA HIS A 262 14.02 -0.90 -0.47
C HIS A 262 13.41 -2.02 -1.31
N PRO A 263 12.12 -2.34 -1.13
CA PRO A 263 11.41 -3.25 -2.02
C PRO A 263 11.36 -2.76 -3.47
N SER A 264 11.18 -3.70 -4.39
CA SER A 264 10.63 -3.44 -5.73
C SER A 264 9.09 -3.38 -5.67
N ASP A 265 8.42 -3.12 -6.81
CA ASP A 265 6.95 -3.17 -6.92
C ASP A 265 6.38 -4.50 -6.41
N ALA A 266 7.01 -5.63 -6.77
CA ALA A 266 6.59 -6.95 -6.31
C ALA A 266 6.71 -7.11 -4.78
N GLY A 267 7.79 -6.57 -4.20
CA GLY A 267 7.97 -6.56 -2.75
C GLY A 267 6.92 -5.70 -2.04
N TYR A 268 6.60 -4.52 -2.57
CA TYR A 268 5.53 -3.67 -2.04
C TYR A 268 4.15 -4.31 -2.17
N LYS A 269 3.87 -5.05 -3.25
CA LYS A 269 2.65 -5.85 -3.39
C LYS A 269 2.58 -6.96 -2.33
N GLN A 270 3.70 -7.63 -2.04
CA GLN A 270 3.76 -8.62 -0.97
C GLN A 270 3.57 -8.00 0.42
N MET A 271 4.11 -6.79 0.66
CA MET A 271 3.84 -6.06 1.91
C MET A 271 2.34 -5.82 2.08
N ALA A 272 1.64 -5.36 1.05
CA ALA A 272 0.18 -5.19 1.10
C ALA A 272 -0.55 -6.50 1.41
N ALA A 273 -0.14 -7.62 0.81
CA ALA A 273 -0.72 -8.93 1.10
C ALA A 273 -0.53 -9.35 2.57
N ASN A 274 0.66 -9.14 3.14
CA ASN A 274 0.94 -9.48 4.54
C ASN A 274 0.19 -8.54 5.52
N TRP A 275 -0.02 -7.28 5.15
CA TRP A 275 -0.92 -6.39 5.90
C TRP A 275 -2.35 -6.91 5.88
N MET A 276 -2.87 -7.31 4.71
CA MET A 276 -4.21 -7.91 4.57
C MET A 276 -4.35 -9.18 5.40
N GLU A 277 -3.37 -10.09 5.34
CA GLU A 277 -3.38 -11.30 6.18
C GLU A 277 -3.53 -10.96 7.66
N THR A 278 -2.85 -9.90 8.12
CA THR A 278 -2.96 -9.46 9.52
C THR A 278 -4.31 -8.79 9.80
N LEU A 279 -4.83 -7.99 8.88
CA LEU A 279 -6.16 -7.36 8.98
C LEU A 279 -7.27 -8.41 9.11
N ASP A 280 -7.16 -9.54 8.39
CA ASP A 280 -8.11 -10.64 8.44
C ASP A 280 -8.11 -11.36 9.81
N THR A 281 -7.04 -11.24 10.59
CA THR A 281 -6.97 -11.79 11.96
C THR A 281 -7.54 -10.88 13.04
N ILE A 282 -7.96 -9.65 12.68
CA ILE A 282 -8.47 -8.70 13.66
C ILE A 282 -9.76 -9.24 14.28
N PRO A 283 -9.86 -9.34 15.62
CA PRO A 283 -11.08 -9.78 16.26
C PRO A 283 -12.27 -8.86 15.93
N ALA A 284 -13.44 -9.47 15.73
CA ALA A 284 -14.67 -8.74 15.45
C ALA A 284 -14.93 -7.63 16.49
N GLY A 285 -15.30 -6.44 16.01
CA GLY A 285 -15.57 -5.28 16.85
C GLY A 285 -14.34 -4.50 17.35
N TRP A 286 -13.12 -4.92 17.01
CA TRP A 286 -11.91 -4.15 17.33
C TRP A 286 -11.82 -2.86 16.51
N ILE A 287 -11.96 -2.94 15.19
CA ILE A 287 -12.08 -1.77 14.33
C ILE A 287 -13.51 -1.25 14.45
N GLN A 288 -13.64 0.03 14.75
CA GLN A 288 -14.91 0.76 14.86
C GLN A 288 -14.84 1.99 13.96
N GLU A 289 -15.98 2.63 13.70
CA GLU A 289 -16.04 3.87 12.91
C GLU A 289 -15.02 4.93 13.40
N PRO A 290 -14.35 5.66 12.50
CA PRO A 290 -13.42 6.71 12.87
C PRO A 290 -14.10 7.78 13.72
N GLN A 291 -13.51 8.13 14.84
CA GLN A 291 -14.04 9.20 15.69
C GLN A 291 -13.81 10.57 15.07
N ALA A 292 -14.55 11.57 15.55
CA ALA A 292 -14.35 12.95 15.11
C ALA A 292 -12.97 13.47 15.56
N ALA A 293 -12.31 14.24 14.71
CA ALA A 293 -11.03 14.87 15.04
C ALA A 293 -11.15 15.73 16.30
N VAL A 294 -10.09 15.74 17.11
CA VAL A 294 -10.00 16.50 18.36
C VAL A 294 -9.08 17.71 18.18
N LYS A 295 -9.21 18.72 19.04
CA LYS A 295 -8.37 19.94 18.97
C LYS A 295 -7.14 19.87 19.86
N THR A 296 -7.16 19.03 20.88
CA THR A 296 -6.14 18.94 21.93
C THR A 296 -5.63 17.52 22.03
N ALA A 297 -4.30 17.39 22.12
CA ALA A 297 -3.65 16.11 22.41
C ALA A 297 -3.94 15.69 23.85
N ASN A 298 -3.96 14.38 24.07
CA ASN A 298 -3.94 13.83 25.42
C ASN A 298 -2.58 14.09 26.06
N ILE A 299 -2.57 14.32 27.37
CA ILE A 299 -1.32 14.37 28.14
C ILE A 299 -0.87 12.93 28.37
N CYS A 300 0.16 12.53 27.65
CA CYS A 300 0.74 11.20 27.76
C CYS A 300 1.86 11.24 28.79
N HIS A 301 1.62 10.60 29.93
CA HIS A 301 2.67 10.34 30.89
C HIS A 301 3.40 9.08 30.43
N SER A 302 4.74 9.08 30.47
CA SER A 302 5.49 7.82 30.39
C SER A 302 4.89 6.88 31.43
N THR A 303 4.43 5.71 31.00
CA THR A 303 3.91 4.71 31.93
C THR A 303 4.97 4.42 33.00
N GLU A 304 4.55 4.28 34.26
CA GLU A 304 5.43 3.77 35.31
C GLU A 304 6.01 2.42 34.83
N GLY A 305 7.33 2.37 34.61
CA GLY A 305 8.01 1.19 34.06
C GLY A 305 8.36 1.24 32.56
N SER A 306 8.02 2.31 31.83
CA SER A 306 8.66 2.58 30.53
C SER A 306 10.14 2.90 30.75
N PRO A 307 11.09 2.15 30.15
CA PRO A 307 12.52 2.45 30.30
C PRO A 307 12.93 3.78 29.64
N PHE A 308 12.01 4.43 28.92
CA PHE A 308 12.22 5.70 28.24
C PHE A 308 11.38 6.80 28.89
N ASN A 309 12.08 7.79 29.43
CA ASN A 309 11.51 9.08 29.79
C ASN A 309 11.35 9.90 28.49
N TRP A 310 10.20 9.74 27.83
CA TRP A 310 9.88 10.35 26.54
C TRP A 310 10.21 11.82 26.44
N HIS A 311 10.07 12.58 27.53
CA HIS A 311 10.35 14.02 27.53
C HIS A 311 11.81 14.34 27.21
N GLU A 312 12.80 13.62 27.73
CA GLU A 312 14.20 14.00 27.52
C GLU A 312 14.70 13.67 26.11
N GLU A 313 14.38 12.50 25.56
CA GLU A 313 14.77 12.14 24.19
C GLU A 313 13.98 12.94 23.14
N PHE A 314 12.68 13.18 23.36
CA PHE A 314 11.86 14.01 22.47
C PHE A 314 12.37 15.46 22.43
N GLU A 315 12.62 16.09 23.58
CA GLU A 315 13.14 17.46 23.64
C GLU A 315 14.53 17.55 22.98
N GLN A 316 15.41 16.57 23.21
CA GLN A 316 16.70 16.51 22.50
C GLN A 316 16.54 16.34 20.99
N SER A 317 15.53 15.59 20.55
CA SER A 317 15.25 15.38 19.13
C SER A 317 14.61 16.60 18.43
N LEU A 318 13.92 17.48 19.16
CA LEU A 318 13.38 18.74 18.62
C LEU A 318 14.47 19.79 18.36
N HIS A 319 15.61 19.68 19.04
CA HIS A 319 16.71 20.65 19.02
C HIS A 319 17.95 20.20 18.22
N SER A 320 17.89 19.01 17.58
CA SER A 320 18.95 18.45 16.72
C SER A 320 18.47 18.23 15.30
#